data_AF-A0A369UH12-F1
#
_entry.id   AF-A0A369UH12-F1
#
_cell.length_a   1.000
_cell.length_b   1.000
_cell.length_c   1.000
_cell.angle_alpha   90.00
_cell.angle_beta   90.00
_cell.angle_gamma   90.00
#
_symmetry.space_group_name_H-M   'P 1'
#
loop_
_entity.id
_entity.type
_entity.pdbx_description
1 polymer ?
#
loop_
_entity_poly.entity_id
_entity_poly.type
_entity_poly.pdbx_seq_one_letter_code
_entity_poly.pdbx_strand_id
1 'polypeptide(L)'
;MDFAVQCADVGDEAGFWQAYLDAVRPEGATSFGCNMDAFRDAILGGGPGWPGECVLRLMDFDHLRTIGGGHLCRFLRDLAVESRHVTITFE
;
A
#
# COMPACT_ATOMS: atom_id res chain seq x y z
N MET A 1 -3.63 -15.01 1.56
CA MET A 1 -4.74 -14.16 2.06
C MET A 1 -4.84 -12.97 1.14
N ASP A 2 -6.03 -12.44 0.91
CA ASP A 2 -6.22 -11.32 -0.02
C ASP A 2 -6.80 -10.12 0.71
N PHE A 3 -6.19 -8.96 0.53
CA PHE A 3 -6.65 -7.69 1.06
C PHE A 3 -7.02 -6.76 -0.08
N ALA A 4 -8.11 -6.02 0.07
CA ALA A 4 -8.55 -5.02 -0.89
C ALA A 4 -8.42 -3.62 -0.25
N VAL A 5 -7.63 -2.76 -0.88
CA VAL A 5 -7.48 -1.35 -0.49
C VAL A 5 -8.27 -0.51 -1.49
N GLN A 6 -9.26 0.23 -1.00
CA GLN A 6 -10.08 1.08 -1.84
C GLN A 6 -9.39 2.44 -2.07
N CYS A 7 -9.04 2.75 -3.32
CA CYS A 7 -8.37 3.99 -3.70
C CYS A 7 -9.34 5.09 -4.15
N ALA A 8 -10.62 4.78 -4.39
CA ALA A 8 -11.60 5.73 -4.95
C ALA A 8 -11.81 6.99 -4.10
N ASP A 9 -11.71 6.88 -2.76
CA ASP A 9 -11.92 7.98 -1.82
C ASP A 9 -10.61 8.59 -1.28
N VAL A 10 -9.47 8.15 -1.82
CA VAL A 10 -8.15 8.62 -1.38
C VAL A 10 -7.91 10.02 -1.94
N GLY A 11 -7.84 11.04 -1.07
CA GLY A 11 -7.58 12.42 -1.51
C GLY A 11 -6.10 12.81 -1.54
N ASP A 12 -5.27 12.12 -0.76
CA ASP A 12 -3.84 12.37 -0.58
C ASP A 12 -3.10 11.10 -0.13
N GLU A 13 -1.78 11.19 0.03
CA GLU A 13 -0.97 10.05 0.48
C GLU A 13 -1.35 9.56 1.89
N ALA A 14 -1.70 10.48 2.79
CA ALA A 14 -2.11 10.12 4.15
C ALA A 14 -3.41 9.28 4.13
N GLY A 15 -4.36 9.66 3.28
CA GLY A 15 -5.58 8.91 3.02
C GLY A 15 -5.29 7.50 2.51
N PHE A 16 -4.27 7.32 1.66
CA PHE A 16 -3.88 6.00 1.19
C PHE A 16 -3.35 5.12 2.32
N TRP A 17 -2.48 5.65 3.18
CA TRP A 17 -1.94 4.89 4.31
C TRP A 17 -3.03 4.49 5.31
N GLN A 18 -4.01 5.36 5.53
CA GLN A 18 -5.17 5.04 6.36
C GLN A 18 -6.02 3.91 5.73
N ALA A 19 -6.34 4.02 4.44
CA ALA A 19 -7.08 2.98 3.71
C ALA A 19 -6.36 1.62 3.74
N TYR A 20 -5.02 1.64 3.63
CA TYR A 20 -4.20 0.45 3.77
C TYR A 20 -4.30 -0.17 5.18
N LEU A 21 -4.13 0.64 6.23
CA LEU A 21 -4.20 0.17 7.62
C LEU A 21 -5.58 -0.39 7.97
N ASP A 22 -6.65 0.22 7.48
CA ASP A 22 -8.01 -0.22 7.73
C ASP A 22 -8.31 -1.58 7.07
N ALA A 23 -7.77 -1.80 5.86
CA ALA A 23 -7.94 -3.03 5.10
C ALA A 23 -7.10 -4.19 5.64
N VAL A 24 -5.82 -3.94 5.93
CA VAL A 24 -4.85 -4.99 6.28
C VAL A 24 -4.79 -5.26 7.77
N ARG A 25 -4.93 -4.21 8.59
CA ARG A 25 -4.77 -4.26 10.06
C ARG A 25 -3.50 -5.00 10.49
N PRO A 26 -2.33 -4.60 9.99
CA PRO A 26 -1.09 -5.31 10.25
C PRO A 26 -0.70 -5.24 11.72
N GLU A 27 0.01 -6.25 12.20
CA GLU A 27 0.63 -6.19 13.52
C GLU A 27 1.65 -5.04 13.55
N GLY A 28 1.65 -4.25 14.63
CA GLY A 28 2.49 -3.06 14.74
C GLY A 28 2.00 -1.85 13.95
N ALA A 29 0.73 -1.81 13.53
CA ALA A 29 0.12 -0.64 12.85
C ALA A 29 0.37 0.70 13.57
N THR A 30 0.42 0.72 14.91
CA THR A 30 0.70 1.94 15.70
C THR A 30 2.13 2.46 15.55
N SER A 31 3.05 1.62 15.07
CA SER A 31 4.45 1.96 14.81
C SER A 31 4.74 2.05 13.31
N PHE A 32 3.73 1.91 12.46
CA PHE A 32 3.87 2.09 11.02
C PHE A 32 4.05 3.58 10.70
N GLY A 33 5.10 3.91 9.93
CA GLY A 33 5.48 5.31 9.67
C GLY A 33 4.56 6.07 8.71
N CYS A 34 3.59 5.41 8.06
CA CYS A 34 2.64 6.01 7.13
C CYS A 34 3.30 6.91 6.06
N ASN A 35 4.29 6.34 5.37
CA ASN A 35 4.98 6.97 4.25
C ASN A 35 5.56 5.89 3.31
N MET A 36 6.03 6.31 2.12
CA MET A 36 6.53 5.38 1.09
C MET A 36 7.72 4.54 1.56
N ASP A 37 8.66 5.12 2.29
CA ASP A 37 9.84 4.40 2.77
C ASP A 37 9.45 3.33 3.79
N ALA A 38 8.61 3.68 4.76
CA ALA A 38 8.07 2.74 5.74
C ALA A 38 7.25 1.62 5.07
N PHE A 39 6.47 1.95 4.04
CA PHE A 39 5.69 0.96 3.29
C PHE A 39 6.60 0.01 2.52
N ARG A 40 7.63 0.52 1.83
CA ARG A 40 8.63 -0.30 1.14
C ARG A 40 9.34 -1.24 2.11
N ASP A 41 9.79 -0.74 3.26
CA ASP A 41 10.46 -1.55 4.29
C ASP A 41 9.54 -2.64 4.84
N ALA A 42 8.26 -2.32 5.07
CA ALA A 42 7.27 -3.29 5.49
C ALA A 42 7.07 -4.40 4.45
N ILE A 43 6.87 -4.04 3.18
CA ILE A 43 6.55 -4.97 2.10
C ILE A 43 7.76 -5.85 1.70
N LEU A 44 8.97 -5.29 1.69
CA LEU A 44 10.18 -6.00 1.27
C LEU A 44 10.90 -6.70 2.44
N GLY A 45 10.85 -6.11 3.64
CA GLY A 45 11.64 -6.53 4.80
C GLY A 45 10.85 -7.11 5.97
N GLY A 46 9.52 -7.03 5.96
CA GLY A 46 8.68 -7.60 7.03
C GLY A 46 8.60 -6.76 8.31
N GLY A 47 8.80 -5.44 8.21
CA GLY A 47 8.75 -4.50 9.35
C GLY A 47 7.33 -4.06 9.78
N PRO A 48 7.21 -3.07 10.67
CA PRO A 48 5.92 -2.49 11.07
C PRO A 48 5.07 -2.12 9.86
N GLY A 49 3.82 -2.57 9.84
CA GLY A 49 2.95 -2.39 8.68
C GLY A 49 2.98 -3.53 7.67
N TRP A 50 3.76 -4.60 7.89
CA TRP A 50 3.79 -5.77 7.01
C TRP A 50 2.45 -6.53 7.03
N PRO A 51 1.85 -6.84 5.87
CA PRO A 51 0.55 -7.53 5.79
C PRO A 51 0.64 -9.06 5.96
N GLY A 52 1.84 -9.61 6.14
CA GLY A 52 2.09 -11.04 5.94
C GLY A 52 2.26 -11.39 4.46
N GLU A 53 2.37 -12.69 4.16
CA GLU A 53 2.36 -13.17 2.76
C GLU A 53 0.92 -13.14 2.21
N CYS A 54 0.67 -12.24 1.26
CA CYS A 54 -0.68 -11.96 0.78
C CYS A 54 -0.72 -11.44 -0.67
N VAL A 55 -1.93 -11.36 -1.21
CA VAL A 55 -2.25 -10.53 -2.37
C VAL A 55 -2.86 -9.23 -1.87
N LEU A 56 -2.25 -8.10 -2.22
CA LEU A 56 -2.76 -6.77 -1.95
C LEU A 56 -3.37 -6.20 -3.24
N ARG A 57 -4.70 -6.16 -3.30
CA ARG A 57 -5.45 -5.62 -4.44
C ARG A 57 -5.72 -4.14 -4.21
N LEU A 58 -5.20 -3.30 -5.08
CA LEU A 58 -5.48 -1.87 -5.08
C LEU A 58 -6.64 -1.61 -6.04
N MET A 59 -7.83 -1.38 -5.47
CA MET A 59 -9.07 -1.14 -6.22
C MET A 59 -9.16 0.33 -6.62
N ASP A 60 -9.70 0.61 -7.80
CA ASP A 60 -9.83 1.96 -8.35
C ASP A 60 -8.46 2.66 -8.45
N PHE A 61 -7.42 1.89 -8.77
CA PHE A 61 -6.02 2.31 -8.67
C PHE A 61 -5.68 3.53 -9.54
N ASP A 62 -6.37 3.69 -10.67
CA ASP A 62 -6.19 4.84 -11.57
C ASP A 62 -6.54 6.17 -10.89
N HIS A 63 -7.36 6.18 -9.83
CA HIS A 63 -7.64 7.40 -9.04
C HIS A 63 -6.35 8.01 -8.47
N LEU A 64 -5.40 7.17 -8.03
CA LEU A 64 -4.13 7.62 -7.44
C LEU A 64 -3.24 8.40 -8.41
N ARG A 65 -3.50 8.32 -9.73
CA ARG A 65 -2.77 9.12 -10.73
C ARG A 65 -3.07 10.60 -10.63
N THR A 66 -4.23 10.95 -10.09
CA THR A 66 -4.68 12.35 -9.95
C THR A 66 -4.09 13.04 -8.72
N ILE A 67 -3.53 12.26 -7.80
CA ILE A 67 -3.03 12.71 -6.50
C ILE A 67 -1.52 12.93 -6.57
N GLY A 68 -1.04 14.04 -6.03
CA GLY A 68 0.40 14.28 -5.84
C GLY A 68 1.23 14.06 -7.11
N GLY A 69 0.70 14.38 -8.30
CA GLY A 69 1.38 14.18 -9.58
C GLY A 69 1.60 12.71 -9.99
N GLY A 70 0.90 11.76 -9.35
CA GLY A 70 1.03 10.32 -9.62
C GLY A 70 2.28 9.68 -9.04
N HIS A 71 3.00 10.36 -8.14
CA HIS A 71 4.20 9.81 -7.48
C HIS A 71 3.89 8.52 -6.72
N LEU A 72 2.81 8.49 -5.93
CA LEU A 72 2.35 7.30 -5.22
C LEU A 72 2.02 6.15 -6.18
N CYS A 73 1.32 6.43 -7.28
CA CYS A 73 0.99 5.44 -8.30
C CYS A 73 2.25 4.81 -8.91
N ARG A 74 3.26 5.62 -9.24
CA ARG A 74 4.54 5.14 -9.75
C ARG A 74 5.28 4.29 -8.71
N PHE A 75 5.37 4.78 -7.48
CA PHE A 75 6.01 4.07 -6.38
C PHE A 75 5.40 2.67 -6.16
N LEU A 76 4.07 2.56 -6.15
CA LEU A 76 3.38 1.28 -5.94
C LEU A 76 3.62 0.29 -7.09
N ARG A 77 3.73 0.77 -8.34
CA ARG A 77 4.11 -0.05 -9.49
C ARG A 77 5.54 -0.56 -9.40
N ASP A 78 6.48 0.32 -9.03
CA ASP A 78 7.88 -0.06 -8.86
C ASP A 78 8.00 -1.10 -7.74
N LEU A 79 7.32 -0.89 -6.61
CA LEU A 79 7.31 -1.82 -5.47
C LEU A 79 6.69 -3.18 -5.82
N ALA A 80 5.64 -3.23 -6.65
CA ALA A 80 5.02 -4.46 -7.08
C ALA A 80 5.98 -5.38 -7.86
N VAL A 81 6.94 -4.80 -8.59
CA VAL A 81 7.98 -5.55 -9.31
C VAL A 81 9.06 -6.06 -8.36
N GLU A 82 9.37 -5.29 -7.32
CA GLU A 82 10.43 -5.62 -6.35
C GLU A 82 9.99 -6.65 -5.30
N SER A 83 8.72 -6.64 -4.92
CA SER A 83 8.17 -7.49 -3.87
C SER A 83 8.15 -8.96 -4.24
N ARG A 84 8.53 -9.82 -3.28
CA ARG A 84 8.53 -11.29 -3.42
C ARG A 84 7.51 -12.00 -2.54
N HIS A 85 7.20 -11.39 -1.39
CA HIS A 85 6.31 -11.98 -0.38
C HIS A 85 4.88 -11.44 -0.45
N VAL A 86 4.73 -10.21 -0.95
CA VAL A 86 3.42 -9.57 -1.15
C VAL A 86 3.20 -9.37 -2.64
N THR A 87 2.18 -10.01 -3.21
CA THR A 87 1.80 -9.77 -4.59
C THR A 87 0.88 -8.56 -4.64
N ILE A 88 1.28 -7.48 -5.29
CA ILE A 88 0.46 -6.27 -5.44
C ILE A 88 -0.21 -6.31 -6.82
N THR A 89 -1.54 -6.22 -6.84
CA THR A 89 -2.33 -6.16 -8.08
C THR A 89 -3.08 -4.84 -8.17
N PHE A 90 -3.32 -4.39 -9.40
CA PHE A 90 -3.99 -3.13 -9.70
C PHE A 90 -5.29 -3.43 -10.44
N GLU A 91 -6.42 -3.01 -9.89
CA GLU A 91 -7.77 -3.19 -10.43
C GLU A 91 -8.46 -1.85 -10.69
#